data_AF-A0A3D2Z4D3-F1
#
_entry.id   AF-A0A3D2Z4D3-F1
#
_cell.length_a   1.000
_cell.length_b   1.000
_cell.length_c   1.000
_cell.angle_alpha   90.00
_cell.angle_beta   90.00
_cell.angle_gamma   90.00
#
_symmetry.space_group_name_H-M   'P 1'
#
loop_
_entity.id
_entity.type
_entity.pdbx_description
1 polymer ?
#
loop_
_entity_poly.entity_id
_entity_poly.type
_entity_poly.pdbx_seq_one_letter_code
_entity_poly.pdbx_strand_id
1 'polypeptide(L)'
;MSEKGYDDGWILRLGLRSELTGDICGDERLLNLVAGIVTPGIAIYSAKLVPKLPHDDAVCHWHQDDAYYSQISQSQTRMSVWVPLQDSDEENGCLWVMPGSHAKGLQPSQQRRDGYCNKELIPPDDFDFSQAVSVPARAGDVLLFSALLWHSSQGNRSDRLRRAFIVSYQEATVPLGNKDQWKVLRPA
;
A
#
# COMPACT_ATOMS: atom_id res chain seq x y z
N MET A 1 -16.06 -0.60 -28.10
CA MET A 1 -14.73 -0.72 -27.47
C MET A 1 -14.26 0.68 -27.15
N SER A 2 -14.53 1.17 -25.93
CA SER A 2 -13.95 2.41 -25.43
C SER A 2 -12.83 2.04 -24.46
N GLU A 3 -11.62 2.50 -24.74
CA GLU A 3 -10.48 2.52 -23.83
C GLU A 3 -10.85 3.34 -22.58
N LYS A 4 -11.54 2.72 -21.63
CA LYS A 4 -11.59 3.25 -20.26
C LYS A 4 -10.32 2.80 -19.58
N GLY A 5 -9.28 3.63 -19.73
CA GLY A 5 -8.12 3.58 -18.86
C GLY A 5 -8.56 3.53 -17.40
N TYR A 6 -7.82 2.77 -16.61
CA TYR A 6 -8.02 2.56 -15.18
C TYR A 6 -7.79 3.86 -14.36
N ASP A 7 -8.59 4.92 -14.59
CA ASP A 7 -8.43 6.22 -13.93
C ASP A 7 -9.72 6.79 -13.27
N ASP A 8 -10.88 6.12 -13.37
CA ASP A 8 -12.16 6.66 -12.86
C ASP A 8 -12.79 5.88 -11.68
N GLY A 9 -12.05 5.66 -10.58
CA GLY A 9 -12.74 5.67 -9.27
C GLY A 9 -12.48 4.60 -8.20
N TRP A 10 -11.45 3.74 -8.26
CA TRP A 10 -11.31 2.66 -7.26
C TRP A 10 -10.02 2.66 -6.42
N ILE A 11 -9.16 3.64 -6.68
CA ILE A 11 -8.12 4.10 -5.77
C ILE A 11 -8.33 5.60 -5.78
N LEU A 12 -9.11 6.12 -4.83
CA LEU A 12 -9.21 7.58 -4.74
C LEU A 12 -7.78 8.04 -4.42
N ARG A 13 -7.13 8.67 -5.40
CA ARG A 13 -5.82 9.32 -5.26
C ARG A 13 -5.99 10.54 -4.37
N LEU A 14 -6.50 10.31 -3.15
CA LEU A 14 -6.93 11.35 -2.25
C LEU A 14 -5.74 12.17 -1.77
N GLY A 15 -4.54 11.59 -1.73
CA GLY A 15 -3.28 12.32 -1.69
C GLY A 15 -3.31 13.56 -0.79
N LEU A 16 -2.65 14.61 -1.28
CA LEU A 16 -2.73 15.97 -0.76
C LEU A 16 -3.91 16.76 -1.37
N ARG A 17 -4.96 16.08 -1.86
CA ARG A 17 -6.08 16.75 -2.57
C ARG A 17 -7.05 17.47 -1.64
N SER A 18 -7.01 17.16 -0.34
CA SER A 18 -7.77 17.85 0.69
C SER A 18 -6.88 18.15 1.89
N GLU A 19 -7.24 19.18 2.65
CA GLU A 19 -6.58 19.51 3.92
C GLU A 19 -6.58 18.30 4.86
N LEU A 20 -7.75 17.65 5.03
CA LEU A 20 -7.90 16.47 5.88
C LEU A 20 -6.92 15.33 5.53
N THR A 21 -6.76 15.02 4.24
CA THR A 21 -5.86 13.94 3.82
C THR A 21 -4.39 14.36 3.88
N GLY A 22 -4.11 15.66 3.67
CA GLY A 22 -2.81 16.25 3.94
C GLY A 22 -2.42 16.17 5.42
N ASP A 23 -3.34 16.46 6.32
CA ASP A 23 -3.14 16.40 7.77
C ASP A 23 -2.81 14.98 8.23
N ILE A 24 -3.54 13.98 7.73
CA ILE A 24 -3.23 12.56 8.04
C ILE A 24 -1.83 12.19 7.52
N CYS A 25 -1.47 12.59 6.28
CA CYS A 25 -0.15 12.30 5.73
C CYS A 25 0.99 13.00 6.48
N GLY A 26 0.73 14.17 7.06
CA GLY A 26 1.68 14.95 7.85
C GLY A 26 1.58 14.71 9.36
N ASP A 27 0.72 13.80 9.82
CA ASP A 27 0.47 13.60 11.24
C ASP A 27 1.75 13.09 11.93
N GLU A 28 2.20 13.83 12.93
CA GLU A 28 3.42 13.55 13.68
C GLU A 28 3.42 12.14 14.30
N ARG A 29 2.25 11.57 14.65
CA ARG A 29 2.15 10.20 15.15
C ARG A 29 2.58 9.18 14.09
N LEU A 30 2.22 9.39 12.83
CA LEU A 30 2.63 8.52 11.73
C LEU A 30 4.09 8.77 11.34
N LEU A 31 4.49 10.04 11.24
CA LEU A 31 5.86 10.39 10.88
C LEU A 31 6.88 9.86 11.90
N ASN A 32 6.53 9.86 13.19
CA ASN A 32 7.39 9.31 14.23
C ASN A 32 7.55 7.78 14.17
N LEU A 33 6.56 7.05 13.65
CA LEU A 33 6.68 5.60 13.45
C LEU A 33 7.68 5.26 12.34
N VAL A 34 7.81 6.13 11.32
CA VAL A 34 8.66 5.86 10.15
C VAL A 34 10.02 6.53 10.20
N ALA A 35 10.21 7.57 11.02
CA ALA A 35 11.43 8.39 11.03
C ALA A 35 12.73 7.63 11.31
N GLY A 36 12.66 6.50 12.02
CA GLY A 36 13.84 5.65 12.26
C GLY A 36 14.24 4.78 11.06
N ILE A 37 13.37 4.67 10.04
CA ILE A 37 13.55 3.81 8.87
C ILE A 37 13.65 4.66 7.61
N VAL A 38 12.68 5.55 7.40
CA VAL A 38 12.61 6.47 6.26
C VAL A 38 13.57 7.64 6.52
N THR A 39 14.77 7.56 5.97
CA THR A 39 15.87 8.49 6.25
C THR A 39 16.84 8.57 5.07
N PRO A 40 17.46 9.73 4.78
CA PRO A 40 17.37 11.01 5.49
C PRO A 40 16.13 11.84 5.11
N GLY A 41 15.49 12.41 6.13
CA GLY A 41 14.23 13.14 6.00
C GLY A 41 13.05 12.27 5.53
N ILE A 42 11.86 12.85 5.45
CA ILE A 42 10.64 12.15 5.03
C ILE A 42 9.93 12.95 3.95
N ALA A 43 9.68 12.32 2.81
CA ALA A 43 8.76 12.77 1.78
C ALA A 43 7.63 11.75 1.57
N ILE A 44 6.47 12.25 1.17
CA ILE A 44 5.38 11.38 0.71
C ILE A 44 5.64 10.99 -0.75
N TYR A 45 5.56 9.69 -1.05
CA TYR A 45 5.49 9.19 -2.42
C TYR A 45 4.06 9.24 -2.94
N SER A 46 3.11 8.67 -2.18
CA SER A 46 1.68 8.68 -2.54
C SER A 46 0.77 8.47 -1.34
N ALA A 47 -0.47 8.90 -1.44
CA ALA A 47 -1.54 8.50 -0.53
C ALA A 47 -2.83 8.15 -1.28
N LYS A 48 -3.48 7.06 -0.82
CA LYS A 48 -4.63 6.43 -1.47
C LYS A 48 -5.66 5.94 -0.46
N LEU A 49 -6.94 6.02 -0.83
CA LEU A 49 -8.02 5.32 -0.13
C LEU A 49 -8.45 4.11 -0.97
N VAL A 50 -8.44 2.94 -0.34
CA VAL A 50 -8.79 1.67 -0.98
C VAL A 50 -10.02 1.07 -0.28
N PRO A 51 -11.20 1.11 -0.92
CA PRO A 51 -12.38 0.40 -0.44
C PRO A 51 -12.33 -1.08 -0.83
N LYS A 52 -13.05 -1.91 -0.08
CA LYS A 52 -13.63 -3.18 -0.50
C LYS A 52 -15.10 -3.17 -0.11
N LEU A 53 -15.96 -3.14 -1.13
CA LEU A 53 -17.40 -3.13 -0.93
C LEU A 53 -17.89 -4.49 -0.45
N PRO A 54 -19.05 -4.56 0.24
CA PRO A 54 -19.68 -5.83 0.58
C PRO A 54 -19.84 -6.73 -0.65
N HIS A 55 -19.58 -8.03 -0.48
CA HIS A 55 -19.65 -9.07 -1.54
C HIS A 55 -18.80 -8.80 -2.79
N ASP A 56 -17.71 -8.04 -2.64
CA ASP A 56 -16.77 -7.81 -3.73
C ASP A 56 -15.67 -8.86 -3.75
N ASP A 57 -15.72 -9.75 -4.74
CA ASP A 57 -14.75 -10.82 -4.94
C ASP A 57 -13.38 -10.33 -5.43
N ALA A 58 -13.22 -9.04 -5.76
CA ALA A 58 -11.95 -8.51 -6.24
C ALA A 58 -10.84 -8.66 -5.19
N VAL A 59 -9.79 -9.37 -5.58
CA VAL A 59 -8.59 -9.55 -4.78
C VAL A 59 -7.54 -8.49 -5.13
N CYS A 60 -6.66 -8.18 -4.19
CA CYS A 60 -5.37 -7.60 -4.54
C CYS A 60 -4.35 -8.74 -4.47
N HIS A 61 -3.84 -9.13 -5.63
CA HIS A 61 -2.88 -10.22 -5.78
C HIS A 61 -1.63 -10.00 -4.94
N TRP A 62 -0.89 -11.07 -4.67
CA TRP A 62 0.42 -10.96 -4.02
C TRP A 62 1.31 -10.02 -4.82
N HIS A 63 1.79 -8.96 -4.17
CA HIS A 63 2.63 -7.96 -4.83
C HIS A 63 3.61 -7.32 -3.84
N GLN A 64 4.53 -6.53 -4.41
CA GLN A 64 5.35 -5.55 -3.70
C GLN A 64 4.96 -4.16 -4.22
N ASP A 65 4.79 -3.18 -3.33
CA ASP A 65 4.49 -1.80 -3.71
C ASP A 65 5.59 -1.25 -4.66
N ASP A 66 6.85 -1.60 -4.39
CA ASP A 66 7.99 -1.20 -5.21
C ASP A 66 7.98 -1.76 -6.63
N ALA A 67 7.21 -2.83 -6.89
CA ALA A 67 7.00 -3.29 -8.25
C ALA A 67 6.32 -2.19 -9.09
N TYR A 68 5.52 -1.32 -8.48
CA TYR A 68 4.92 -0.16 -9.13
C TYR A 68 5.82 1.07 -9.10
N TYR A 69 6.42 1.32 -7.94
CA TYR A 69 6.97 2.64 -7.62
C TYR A 69 8.42 2.84 -8.07
N SER A 70 9.21 1.75 -8.12
CA SER A 70 10.64 1.79 -8.50
C SER A 70 10.89 2.30 -9.92
N GLN A 71 9.88 2.25 -10.80
CA GLN A 71 9.94 2.82 -12.16
C GLN A 71 9.91 4.35 -12.16
N ILE A 72 9.44 4.98 -11.09
CA ILE A 72 9.28 6.43 -10.96
C ILE A 72 10.29 7.00 -9.96
N SER A 73 10.52 6.30 -8.85
CA SER A 73 11.31 6.79 -7.73
C SER A 73 12.09 5.63 -7.10
N GLN A 74 13.42 5.76 -7.04
CA GLN A 74 14.33 4.76 -6.48
C GLN A 74 14.64 5.08 -5.02
N SER A 75 13.70 4.78 -4.14
CA SER A 75 13.89 4.89 -2.69
C SER A 75 14.42 3.56 -2.14
N GLN A 76 15.38 3.65 -1.21
CA GLN A 76 15.91 2.46 -0.51
C GLN A 76 15.21 2.22 0.84
N THR A 77 14.52 3.24 1.36
CA THR A 77 13.91 3.20 2.70
C THR A 77 12.39 3.25 2.67
N ARG A 78 11.77 2.99 1.51
CA ARG A 78 10.33 3.18 1.32
C ARG A 78 9.49 2.30 2.24
N MET A 79 8.56 2.94 2.94
CA MET A 79 7.61 2.31 3.83
C MET A 79 6.17 2.64 3.43
N SER A 80 5.30 1.65 3.55
CA SER A 80 3.85 1.80 3.43
C SER A 80 3.21 1.75 4.82
N VAL A 81 2.33 2.71 5.07
CA VAL A 81 1.51 2.84 6.27
C VAL A 81 0.07 2.62 5.88
N TRP A 82 -0.53 1.54 6.36
CA TRP A 82 -1.91 1.15 6.09
C TRP A 82 -2.75 1.33 7.35
N VAL A 83 -3.79 2.17 7.25
CA VAL A 83 -4.67 2.53 8.35
C VAL A 83 -6.11 2.10 8.00
N PRO A 84 -6.66 1.06 8.64
CA PRO A 84 -8.06 0.70 8.48
C PRO A 84 -8.98 1.78 9.05
N LEU A 85 -9.98 2.19 8.27
CA LEU A 85 -11.03 3.12 8.70
C LEU A 85 -12.27 2.39 9.26
N GLN A 86 -12.29 1.06 9.12
CA GLN A 86 -13.24 0.13 9.69
C GLN A 86 -12.46 -1.10 10.16
N ASP A 87 -12.97 -1.82 11.16
CA ASP A 87 -12.41 -3.12 11.54
C ASP A 87 -12.26 -4.01 10.31
N SER A 88 -11.10 -4.64 10.20
CA SER A 88 -10.72 -5.48 9.08
C SER A 88 -10.29 -6.85 9.56
N ASP A 89 -10.86 -7.87 8.95
CA ASP A 89 -10.64 -9.28 9.25
C ASP A 89 -10.61 -10.10 7.95
N GLU A 90 -10.47 -11.41 8.06
CA GLU A 90 -10.40 -12.30 6.90
C GLU A 90 -11.70 -12.35 6.08
N GLU A 91 -12.85 -11.98 6.66
CA GLU A 91 -14.14 -11.98 5.95
C GLU A 91 -14.29 -10.74 5.06
N ASN A 92 -13.83 -9.58 5.53
CA ASN A 92 -13.93 -8.32 4.80
C ASN A 92 -12.65 -7.87 4.10
N GLY A 93 -11.65 -8.75 4.05
CA GLY A 93 -10.45 -8.61 3.24
C GLY A 93 -9.34 -7.80 3.91
N CYS A 94 -8.93 -8.20 5.12
CA CYS A 94 -7.69 -7.73 5.75
C CYS A 94 -6.46 -8.04 4.89
N LEU A 95 -5.31 -7.49 5.30
CA LEU A 95 -4.05 -7.81 4.65
C LEU A 95 -3.63 -9.25 4.97
N TRP A 96 -2.95 -9.85 4.01
CA TRP A 96 -2.15 -11.05 4.17
C TRP A 96 -0.71 -10.69 3.85
N VAL A 97 0.24 -11.20 4.63
CA VAL A 97 1.66 -10.90 4.44
C VAL A 97 2.49 -12.18 4.48
N MET A 98 3.63 -12.16 3.79
CA MET A 98 4.66 -13.18 3.97
C MET A 98 5.76 -12.62 4.88
N PRO A 99 5.87 -13.06 6.15
CA PRO A 99 6.89 -12.56 7.06
C PRO A 99 8.32 -12.70 6.49
N GLY A 100 9.16 -11.70 6.71
CA GLY A 100 10.56 -11.70 6.26
C GLY A 100 10.79 -11.54 4.74
N SER A 101 9.74 -11.59 3.91
CA SER A 101 9.88 -11.52 2.44
C SER A 101 10.52 -10.25 1.91
N HIS A 102 10.41 -9.13 2.63
CA HIS A 102 11.03 -7.85 2.30
C HIS A 102 12.56 -7.91 2.20
N ALA A 103 13.21 -8.84 2.91
CA ALA A 103 14.67 -9.02 2.88
C ALA A 103 15.17 -9.66 1.58
N LYS A 104 14.27 -10.19 0.74
CA LYS A 104 14.61 -10.82 -0.55
C LYS A 104 14.73 -9.80 -1.71
N GLY A 105 14.61 -8.50 -1.43
CA GLY A 105 14.63 -7.46 -2.45
C GLY A 105 13.40 -7.49 -3.37
N LEU A 106 13.44 -6.72 -4.45
CA LEU A 106 12.36 -6.66 -5.44
C LEU A 106 12.37 -7.91 -6.31
N GLN A 107 11.21 -8.55 -6.45
CA GLN A 107 11.05 -9.85 -7.11
C GLN A 107 10.30 -9.69 -8.43
N PRO A 108 10.46 -10.64 -9.38
CA PRO A 108 9.77 -10.59 -10.65
C PRO A 108 8.24 -10.53 -10.49
N SER A 109 7.58 -9.79 -11.38
CA SER A 109 6.13 -9.65 -11.38
C SER A 109 5.58 -9.66 -12.81
N GLN A 110 4.34 -10.11 -12.96
CA GLN A 110 3.59 -10.11 -14.21
C GLN A 110 2.40 -9.15 -14.13
N GLN A 111 1.91 -8.70 -15.29
CA GLN A 111 0.65 -7.97 -15.34
C GLN A 111 -0.51 -8.93 -15.11
N ARG A 112 -1.44 -8.54 -14.24
CA ARG A 112 -2.66 -9.28 -13.95
C ARG A 112 -3.78 -8.29 -13.72
N ARG A 113 -4.96 -8.45 -14.36
CA ARG A 113 -6.00 -7.38 -14.43
C ARG A 113 -7.36 -7.76 -13.81
N ASP A 114 -7.45 -8.92 -13.18
CA ASP A 114 -8.66 -9.49 -12.56
C ASP A 114 -8.74 -9.16 -11.05
N GLY A 115 -8.48 -7.91 -10.66
CA GLY A 115 -8.51 -7.49 -9.27
C GLY A 115 -8.18 -6.02 -9.03
N TYR A 116 -7.97 -5.66 -7.76
CA TYR A 116 -7.61 -4.31 -7.30
C TYR A 116 -6.18 -3.90 -7.68
N CYS A 117 -5.30 -4.87 -7.88
CA CYS A 117 -3.88 -4.67 -8.12
C CYS A 117 -3.55 -5.21 -9.51
N ASN A 118 -2.87 -4.39 -10.33
CA ASN A 118 -2.61 -4.72 -11.74
C ASN A 118 -1.28 -5.45 -11.99
N LYS A 119 -0.61 -5.87 -10.92
CA LYS A 119 0.60 -6.71 -10.93
C LYS A 119 0.44 -7.82 -9.92
N GLU A 120 1.07 -8.93 -10.24
CA GLU A 120 1.17 -10.11 -9.38
C GLU A 120 2.62 -10.56 -9.36
N LEU A 121 3.12 -10.90 -8.17
CA LEU A 121 4.42 -11.53 -7.97
C LEU A 121 4.45 -12.88 -8.66
N ILE A 122 5.60 -13.18 -9.28
CA ILE A 122 5.90 -14.53 -9.77
C ILE A 122 6.72 -15.20 -8.66
N PRO A 123 6.10 -16.02 -7.79
CA PRO A 123 6.85 -16.71 -6.76
C PRO A 123 7.77 -17.77 -7.39
N PRO A 124 8.91 -18.10 -6.76
CA PRO A 124 9.66 -19.30 -7.07
C PRO A 124 8.79 -20.57 -6.99
N ASP A 125 9.14 -21.61 -7.75
CA ASP A 125 8.39 -22.87 -7.79
C ASP A 125 8.26 -23.56 -6.42
N ASP A 126 9.25 -23.38 -5.54
CA ASP A 126 9.32 -23.94 -4.19
C ASP A 126 8.73 -23.01 -3.12
N PHE A 127 8.05 -21.94 -3.51
CA PHE A 127 7.50 -20.98 -2.57
C PHE A 127 6.29 -21.54 -1.81
N ASP A 128 6.40 -21.54 -0.48
CA ASP A 128 5.36 -22.05 0.41
C ASP A 128 4.44 -20.92 0.91
N PHE A 129 3.25 -20.80 0.31
CA PHE A 129 2.23 -19.86 0.76
C PHE A 129 1.60 -20.20 2.11
N SER A 130 1.83 -21.40 2.67
CA SER A 130 1.26 -21.77 3.99
C SER A 130 1.87 -20.96 5.14
N GLN A 131 3.02 -20.32 4.92
CA GLN A 131 3.67 -19.41 5.86
C GLN A 131 3.08 -18.00 5.84
N ALA A 132 2.14 -17.71 4.92
CA ALA A 132 1.45 -16.44 4.89
C ALA A 132 0.56 -16.29 6.14
N VAL A 133 0.54 -15.09 6.69
CA VAL A 133 -0.28 -14.77 7.86
C VAL A 133 -1.28 -13.68 7.50
N SER A 134 -2.53 -13.85 7.94
CA SER A 134 -3.52 -12.78 7.92
C SER A 134 -3.18 -11.75 9.00
N VAL A 135 -3.53 -10.50 8.75
CA VAL A 135 -3.30 -9.38 9.68
C VAL A 135 -4.63 -8.65 9.91
N PRO A 136 -5.53 -9.21 10.73
CA PRO A 136 -6.71 -8.48 11.19
C PRO A 136 -6.31 -7.24 11.97
N ALA A 137 -7.05 -6.15 11.82
CA ALA A 137 -6.77 -4.86 12.43
C ALA A 137 -8.07 -4.11 12.73
N ARG A 138 -8.14 -3.43 13.87
CA ARG A 138 -9.30 -2.60 14.25
C ARG A 138 -9.19 -1.22 13.62
N ALA A 139 -10.32 -0.54 13.45
CA ALA A 139 -10.35 0.83 12.98
C ALA A 139 -9.40 1.73 13.81
N GLY A 140 -8.49 2.42 13.13
CA GLY A 140 -7.48 3.28 13.77
C GLY A 140 -6.16 2.60 14.15
N ASP A 141 -6.04 1.28 13.99
CA ASP A 141 -4.73 0.62 14.07
C ASP A 141 -3.79 1.13 12.95
N VAL A 142 -2.50 0.86 13.08
CA VAL A 142 -1.50 1.23 12.07
C VAL A 142 -0.67 0.01 11.71
N LEU A 143 -0.74 -0.42 10.45
CA LEU A 143 0.13 -1.44 9.89
C LEU A 143 1.24 -0.76 9.09
N LEU A 144 2.48 -0.93 9.55
CA LEU A 144 3.68 -0.41 8.91
C LEU A 144 4.47 -1.55 8.27
N PHE A 145 4.79 -1.43 6.99
CA PHE A 145 5.61 -2.43 6.29
C PHE A 145 6.44 -1.84 5.15
N SER A 146 7.55 -2.51 4.84
CA SER A 146 8.41 -2.14 3.69
C SER A 146 7.64 -2.26 2.39
N ALA A 147 7.90 -1.37 1.43
CA ALA A 147 7.36 -1.49 0.07
C ALA A 147 7.82 -2.77 -0.66
N LEU A 148 8.82 -3.47 -0.12
CA LEU A 148 9.29 -4.78 -0.58
C LEU A 148 8.60 -5.96 0.13
N LEU A 149 7.76 -5.73 1.15
CA LEU A 149 7.04 -6.83 1.79
C LEU A 149 6.03 -7.42 0.80
N TRP A 150 6.07 -8.74 0.63
CA TRP A 150 5.05 -9.44 -0.14
C TRP A 150 3.75 -9.41 0.65
N HIS A 151 2.73 -8.83 0.04
CA HIS A 151 1.42 -8.71 0.66
C HIS A 151 0.29 -8.83 -0.36
N SER A 152 -0.88 -9.22 0.12
CA SER A 152 -2.11 -9.37 -0.66
C SER A 152 -3.33 -9.02 0.18
N SER A 153 -4.51 -8.99 -0.44
CA SER A 153 -5.79 -9.00 0.30
C SER A 153 -6.88 -9.71 -0.49
N GLN A 154 -7.60 -10.61 0.19
CA GLN A 154 -8.72 -11.34 -0.38
C GLN A 154 -9.94 -10.44 -0.58
N GLY A 155 -10.87 -10.84 -1.46
CA GLY A 155 -12.17 -10.18 -1.62
C GLY A 155 -12.94 -10.06 -0.31
N ASN A 156 -13.95 -9.19 -0.30
CA ASN A 156 -14.83 -8.99 0.84
C ASN A 156 -16.08 -9.84 0.67
N ARG A 157 -16.17 -10.93 1.45
CA ARG A 157 -17.31 -11.85 1.44
C ARG A 157 -18.40 -11.46 2.44
N SER A 158 -18.17 -10.43 3.24
CA SER A 158 -19.07 -9.96 4.29
C SER A 158 -20.04 -8.88 3.80
N ASP A 159 -20.98 -8.50 4.68
CA ASP A 159 -21.87 -7.36 4.50
C ASP A 159 -21.23 -6.02 4.91
N ARG A 160 -19.99 -6.03 5.44
CA ARG A 160 -19.31 -4.86 6.02
C ARG A 160 -18.45 -4.16 4.97
N LEU A 161 -18.53 -2.83 4.85
CA LEU A 161 -17.57 -2.05 4.08
C LEU A 161 -16.19 -2.05 4.75
N ARG A 162 -15.12 -2.25 3.98
CA ARG A 162 -13.73 -2.09 4.46
C ARG A 162 -13.00 -1.01 3.67
N ARG A 163 -12.69 0.13 4.28
CA ARG A 163 -11.82 1.17 3.70
C ARG A 163 -10.51 1.21 4.45
N ALA A 164 -9.43 1.41 3.71
CA ALA A 164 -8.12 1.67 4.28
C ALA A 164 -7.49 2.90 3.62
N PHE A 165 -6.92 3.76 4.45
CA PHE A 165 -6.06 4.85 4.00
C PHE A 165 -4.62 4.36 4.01
N ILE A 166 -3.92 4.56 2.89
CA ILE A 166 -2.56 4.04 2.70
C ILE A 166 -1.67 5.19 2.31
N VAL A 167 -0.61 5.43 3.08
CA VAL A 167 0.42 6.43 2.79
C VAL A 167 1.73 5.71 2.53
N SER A 168 2.41 6.08 1.45
CA SER A 168 3.76 5.60 1.16
C SER A 168 4.74 6.74 1.38
N TYR A 169 5.71 6.51 2.26
CA TYR A 169 6.78 7.44 2.60
C TYR A 169 8.12 6.95 2.04
N GLN A 170 8.97 7.89 1.66
CA GLN A 170 10.32 7.66 1.16
C GLN A 170 11.26 8.74 1.69
N GLU A 171 12.57 8.50 1.63
CA GLU A 171 13.56 9.49 2.07
C GLU A 171 13.44 10.80 1.28
N ALA A 172 13.62 11.94 1.95
CA ALA A 172 13.40 13.26 1.38
C ALA A 172 14.41 13.62 0.28
N THR A 173 15.55 12.93 0.24
CA THR A 173 16.56 13.08 -0.82
C THR A 173 16.10 12.53 -2.16
N VAL A 174 15.03 11.72 -2.20
CA VAL A 174 14.48 11.22 -3.46
C VAL A 174 13.58 12.28 -4.10
N PRO A 175 13.95 12.82 -5.28
CA PRO A 175 13.43 14.10 -5.79
C PRO A 175 12.05 14.00 -6.43
N LEU A 176 11.47 12.80 -6.53
CA LEU A 176 10.23 12.53 -7.24
C LEU A 176 9.37 11.53 -6.49
N GLY A 177 8.06 11.62 -6.70
CA GLY A 177 7.07 10.67 -6.21
C GLY A 177 5.93 10.51 -7.20
N ASN A 178 4.75 10.14 -6.71
CA ASN A 178 3.58 10.00 -7.56
C ASN A 178 2.98 11.37 -7.93
N LYS A 179 3.54 11.98 -8.99
CA LYS A 179 3.05 13.23 -9.58
C LYS A 179 2.91 14.35 -8.53
N ASP A 180 1.72 14.97 -8.47
CA ASP A 180 1.33 16.08 -7.61
C ASP A 180 1.24 15.72 -6.12
N GLN A 181 1.32 14.43 -5.76
CA GLN A 181 1.29 14.00 -4.37
C GLN A 181 2.65 14.13 -3.68
N TRP A 182 3.74 14.28 -4.42
CA TRP A 182 5.07 14.34 -3.83
C TRP A 182 5.28 15.66 -3.07
N LYS A 183 5.69 15.53 -1.81
CA LYS A 183 5.99 16.66 -0.93
C LYS A 183 6.96 16.22 0.17
N VAL A 184 7.95 17.06 0.46
CA VAL A 184 8.79 16.90 1.65
C VAL A 184 7.98 17.29 2.89
N LEU A 185 7.89 16.37 3.83
CA LEU A 185 7.19 16.54 5.12
C LEU A 185 8.18 16.85 6.23
N ARG A 186 9.35 16.19 6.22
CA ARG A 186 10.50 16.51 7.05
C ARG A 186 11.76 16.61 6.19
N PRO A 187 12.54 17.69 6.30
CA PRO A 187 13.81 17.80 5.58
C PRO A 187 14.83 16.76 6.08
N ALA A 188 15.85 16.51 5.26
CA ALA A 188 17.00 15.67 5.56
C ALA A 188 17.94 16.29 6.61
#